data_AF-A0A951KKZ0-F1
#
_entry.id   AF-A0A951KKZ0-F1
#
_cell.length_a   1.000
_cell.length_b   1.000
_cell.length_c   1.000
_cell.angle_alpha   90.00
_cell.angle_beta   90.00
_cell.angle_gamma   90.00
#
_symmetry.space_group_name_H-M   'P 1'
#
loop_
_entity.id
_entity.type
_entity.pdbx_description
1 polymer ?
#
loop_
_entity_poly.entity_id
_entity_poly.type
_entity_poly.pdbx_seq_one_letter_code
_entity_poly.pdbx_strand_id
1 'polypeptide(L)'
;VIAYATNLVQATRKPAGHGLERFAPAILFGGSPRASIYTIIGARALAFVRGRQYVLPQDVVDVVPDVLRHRLVLSYEGIVNGITADTIISAVLERYPPPRIDLGDRNVA
;
A
#
# COMPACT_ATOMS: atom_id res chain seq x y z
N VAL A 1 9.97 3.20 -5.55
CA VAL A 1 8.57 2.71 -5.64
C VAL A 1 8.38 1.21 -5.35
N ILE A 2 9.27 0.32 -5.79
CA ILE A 2 9.13 -1.14 -5.54
C ILE A 2 9.16 -1.47 -4.05
N ALA A 3 10.20 -1.02 -3.33
CA ALA A 3 10.30 -1.22 -1.87
C ALA A 3 9.09 -0.64 -1.12
N TYR A 4 8.57 0.50 -1.59
CA TYR A 4 7.37 1.11 -1.02
C TYR A 4 6.14 0.19 -1.17
N ALA A 5 5.86 -0.30 -2.39
CA ALA A 5 4.77 -1.25 -2.61
C ALA A 5 4.92 -2.54 -1.79
N THR A 6 6.14 -3.08 -1.68
CA THR A 6 6.41 -4.25 -0.84
C THR A 6 6.15 -3.97 0.64
N ASN A 7 6.56 -2.80 1.15
CA ASN A 7 6.33 -2.41 2.55
C ASN A 7 4.84 -2.28 2.87
N LEU A 8 4.06 -1.65 1.97
CA LEU A 8 2.60 -1.57 2.12
C LEU A 8 1.96 -2.96 2.21
N VAL A 9 2.35 -3.87 1.32
CA VAL A 9 1.82 -5.25 1.33
C VAL A 9 2.26 -5.99 2.60
N GLN A 10 3.52 -5.88 3.02
CA GLN A 10 4.01 -6.53 4.24
C GLN A 10 3.34 -6.02 5.51
N ALA A 11 3.02 -4.73 5.57
CA ALA A 11 2.28 -4.13 6.68
C ALA A 11 0.89 -4.78 6.85
N THR A 12 0.24 -5.21 5.77
CA THR A 12 -1.02 -5.98 5.86
C THR A 12 -0.83 -7.43 6.32
N ARG A 13 0.37 -8.01 6.16
CA ARG A 13 0.67 -9.40 6.54
C ARG A 13 1.15 -9.53 7.98
N LYS A 14 1.91 -8.55 8.46
CA LYS A 14 2.50 -8.54 9.82
C LYS A 14 2.27 -7.20 10.52
N PRO A 15 1.02 -6.74 10.69
CA PRO A 15 0.73 -5.38 11.14
C PRO A 15 1.40 -4.99 12.47
N ALA A 16 1.52 -5.92 13.43
CA ALA A 16 2.21 -5.67 14.70
C ALA A 16 3.69 -5.29 14.53
N GLY A 17 4.41 -5.85 13.55
CA GLY A 17 5.81 -5.49 13.27
C GLY A 17 5.98 -4.13 12.58
N HIS A 18 4.87 -3.47 12.25
CA HIS A 18 4.84 -2.24 11.46
C HIS A 18 4.18 -1.08 12.22
N GLY A 19 3.91 -1.20 13.53
CA GLY A 19 3.22 -0.16 14.32
C GLY A 19 1.72 -0.07 14.05
N LEU A 20 1.12 -1.20 13.66
CA LEU A 20 -0.31 -1.36 13.34
C LEU A 20 -0.93 -2.47 14.21
N GLU A 21 -0.45 -2.62 15.45
CA GLU A 21 -0.76 -3.71 16.39
C GLU A 21 -2.28 -3.93 16.54
N ARG A 22 -3.07 -2.84 16.56
CA ARG A 22 -4.54 -2.89 16.66
C ARG A 22 -5.21 -3.68 15.53
N PHE A 23 -4.56 -3.83 14.37
CA PHE A 23 -5.09 -4.57 13.23
C PHE A 23 -4.60 -6.02 13.16
N ALA A 24 -3.64 -6.41 14.00
CA ALA A 24 -3.15 -7.79 14.06
C ALA A 24 -4.25 -8.83 14.31
N PRO A 25 -5.16 -8.65 15.28
CA PRO A 25 -6.25 -9.62 15.46
C PRO A 25 -7.32 -9.52 14.36
N ALA A 26 -7.40 -8.40 13.64
CA ALA A 26 -8.42 -8.13 12.63
C ALA A 26 -8.14 -8.76 11.26
N ILE A 27 -6.89 -9.15 10.98
CA ILE A 27 -6.46 -9.69 9.69
C ILE A 27 -6.14 -11.17 9.83
N LEU A 28 -6.93 -12.04 9.19
CA LEU A 28 -6.66 -13.47 9.10
C LEU A 28 -5.57 -13.76 8.06
N PHE A 29 -5.66 -13.11 6.88
CA PHE A 29 -4.65 -13.17 5.83
C PHE A 29 -4.47 -11.81 5.15
N GLY A 30 -3.22 -11.32 5.13
CA GLY A 30 -2.84 -10.11 4.41
C GLY A 30 -2.58 -10.33 2.92
N GLY A 31 -2.18 -9.26 2.22
CA GLY A 31 -1.83 -9.32 0.80
C GLY A 31 -0.74 -10.33 0.49
N SER A 32 -0.87 -11.06 -0.63
CA SER A 32 0.16 -11.99 -1.11
C SER A 32 1.25 -11.23 -1.90
N PRO A 33 2.40 -11.87 -2.24
CA PRO A 33 3.38 -11.27 -3.15
C PRO A 33 2.79 -10.83 -4.51
N ARG A 34 1.64 -11.39 -4.93
CA ARG A 34 0.93 -10.92 -6.13
C ARG A 34 0.42 -9.48 -5.96
N ALA A 35 0.05 -9.08 -4.75
CA ALA A 35 -0.41 -7.72 -4.50
C ALA A 35 0.67 -6.69 -4.87
N SER A 36 1.92 -6.88 -4.45
CA SER A 36 2.99 -5.93 -4.77
C SER A 36 3.28 -5.87 -6.27
N ILE A 37 3.23 -7.02 -6.96
CA ILE A 37 3.39 -7.09 -8.42
C ILE A 37 2.28 -6.29 -9.12
N TYR A 38 1.01 -6.54 -8.79
CA TYR A 38 -0.12 -5.85 -9.43
C TYR A 38 -0.21 -4.38 -9.06
N THR A 39 0.22 -3.98 -7.85
CA THR A 39 0.37 -2.57 -7.48
C THR A 39 1.37 -1.87 -8.40
N ILE A 40 2.53 -2.48 -8.67
CA ILE A 40 3.54 -1.86 -9.55
C ILE A 40 3.07 -1.85 -11.02
N ILE A 41 2.44 -2.92 -11.50
CA ILE A 41 1.89 -2.95 -12.86
C ILE A 41 0.80 -1.89 -13.02
N GLY A 42 -0.14 -1.80 -12.08
CA GLY A 42 -1.20 -0.79 -12.08
C GLY A 42 -0.64 0.63 -11.99
N ALA A 43 0.35 0.88 -11.13
CA ALA A 43 1.00 2.19 -11.03
C ALA A 43 1.71 2.60 -12.33
N ARG A 44 2.33 1.65 -13.04
CA ARG A 44 2.91 1.89 -14.38
C ARG A 44 1.83 2.23 -15.42
N ALA A 45 0.74 1.47 -15.42
CA ALA A 45 -0.38 1.73 -16.32
C ALA A 45 -1.00 3.11 -16.04
N LEU A 46 -1.20 3.45 -14.75
CA LEU A 46 -1.73 4.75 -14.34
C LEU A 46 -0.79 5.90 -14.71
N ALA A 47 0.52 5.75 -14.50
CA ALA A 47 1.50 6.74 -14.93
C ALA A 47 1.45 6.96 -16.44
N PHE A 48 1.34 5.88 -17.23
CA PHE A 48 1.22 5.95 -18.68
C PHE A 48 -0.06 6.67 -19.13
N VAL A 49 -1.21 6.33 -18.54
CA VAL A 49 -2.50 7.02 -18.80
C VAL A 49 -2.40 8.51 -18.43
N ARG A 50 -1.60 8.86 -17.43
CA ARG A 50 -1.31 10.24 -17.02
C ARG A 50 -0.22 10.92 -17.87
N GLY A 51 0.21 10.32 -18.98
CA GLY A 51 1.20 10.90 -19.91
C GLY A 51 2.65 10.87 -19.41
N ARG A 52 2.97 10.10 -18.37
CA ARG A 52 4.32 9.99 -17.81
C ARG A 52 4.97 8.66 -18.19
N GLN A 53 6.27 8.71 -18.47
CA GLN A 53 7.08 7.51 -18.76
C GLN A 53 7.65 6.84 -17.49
N TYR A 54 7.43 7.45 -16.32
CA TYR A 54 7.95 6.99 -15.04
C TYR A 54 6.87 7.03 -13.96
N VAL A 55 7.00 6.13 -12.99
CA VAL A 55 6.05 5.96 -11.87
C VAL A 55 6.42 6.91 -10.74
N LEU A 56 5.43 7.67 -10.26
CA LEU A 56 5.53 8.46 -9.03
C LEU A 56 4.97 7.63 -7.85
N PRO A 57 5.42 7.89 -6.61
CA PRO A 57 4.83 7.29 -5.41
C PRO A 57 3.32 7.48 -5.30
N GLN A 58 2.80 8.61 -5.80
CA GLN A 58 1.36 8.87 -5.83
C GLN A 58 0.61 7.84 -6.68
N ASP A 59 1.17 7.39 -7.81
CA ASP A 59 0.52 6.36 -8.64
C ASP A 59 0.41 5.02 -7.89
N VAL A 60 1.36 4.75 -7.00
CA VAL A 60 1.27 3.57 -6.12
C VAL A 60 0.15 3.76 -5.11
N VAL A 61 0.09 4.91 -4.44
CA VAL A 61 -0.98 5.20 -3.46
C VAL A 61 -2.37 5.10 -4.07
N ASP A 62 -2.55 5.64 -5.27
CA ASP A 62 -3.84 5.65 -5.95
C ASP A 62 -4.32 4.22 -6.32
N VAL A 63 -3.40 3.30 -6.61
CA VAL A 63 -3.70 1.92 -7.05
C VAL A 63 -3.81 0.93 -5.89
N VAL A 64 -3.18 1.22 -4.75
CA VAL A 64 -3.11 0.30 -3.60
C VAL A 64 -4.50 -0.12 -3.07
N PRO A 65 -5.48 0.79 -2.89
CA PRO A 65 -6.81 0.40 -2.43
C PRO A 65 -7.48 -0.63 -3.34
N ASP A 66 -7.46 -0.38 -4.66
CA ASP A 66 -8.08 -1.28 -5.64
C ASP A 66 -7.44 -2.66 -5.64
N VAL A 67 -6.11 -2.73 -5.46
CA VAL A 67 -5.38 -3.99 -5.41
C VAL A 67 -5.61 -4.74 -4.11
N LEU A 68 -5.62 -4.05 -2.96
CA LEU A 68 -5.64 -4.70 -1.65
C LEU A 68 -7.03 -5.01 -1.12
N ARG A 69 -8.06 -4.22 -1.43
CA ARG A 69 -9.39 -4.31 -0.79
C ARG A 69 -9.99 -5.71 -0.85
N HIS A 70 -9.85 -6.38 -1.99
CA HIS A 70 -10.37 -7.73 -2.24
C HIS A 70 -9.36 -8.85 -1.92
N ARG A 71 -8.21 -8.51 -1.33
CA ARG A 71 -7.11 -9.45 -1.03
C ARG A 71 -6.83 -9.58 0.46
N LEU A 72 -7.51 -8.79 1.30
CA LEU A 72 -7.46 -8.90 2.74
C LEU A 72 -8.59 -9.83 3.20
N VAL A 73 -8.23 -10.87 3.95
CA VAL A 73 -9.20 -11.72 4.63
C VAL A 73 -9.27 -11.25 6.08
N LEU A 74 -10.42 -10.74 6.47
CA LEU A 74 -10.67 -10.27 7.83
C LEU A 74 -11.00 -11.44 8.75
N SER A 75 -10.58 -11.33 10.01
CA SER A 75 -11.01 -12.26 11.05
C SER A 75 -12.44 -11.95 11.50
N TYR A 76 -13.06 -12.91 12.18
CA TYR A 76 -14.37 -12.68 12.82
C TYR A 76 -14.34 -11.48 13.79
N GLU A 77 -13.28 -11.37 14.59
CA GLU A 77 -13.09 -10.26 15.52
C GLU A 77 -13.03 -8.91 14.78
N GLY A 78 -12.30 -8.83 13.67
CA GLY A 78 -12.26 -7.62 12.84
C GLY A 78 -13.65 -7.21 12.34
N ILE A 79 -14.43 -8.18 11.86
CA ILE A 79 -15.79 -7.94 11.35
C ILE A 79 -16.72 -7.43 12.45
N VAL A 80 -16.73 -8.07 13.63
CA VAL A 80 -17.58 -7.67 14.75
C VAL A 80 -17.22 -6.28 15.29
N ASN A 81 -15.94 -5.92 15.26
CA ASN A 81 -15.46 -4.59 15.64
C ASN A 81 -15.64 -3.54 14.53
N GLY A 82 -16.32 -3.87 13.43
CA GLY A 82 -16.59 -2.94 12.33
C GLY A 82 -15.35 -2.54 11.53
N ILE A 83 -14.24 -3.26 11.66
CA ILE A 83 -13.03 -3.02 10.87
C ILE A 83 -13.28 -3.50 9.45
N THR A 84 -13.01 -2.62 8.48
CA THR A 84 -13.11 -2.95 7.05
C THR A 84 -11.73 -3.06 6.42
N ALA A 85 -11.65 -3.68 5.24
CA ALA A 85 -10.41 -3.70 4.46
C ALA A 85 -9.90 -2.27 4.18
N ASP A 86 -10.81 -1.33 3.89
CA ASP A 86 -10.45 0.08 3.66
C ASP A 86 -9.90 0.75 4.91
N THR A 87 -10.44 0.45 6.09
CA THR A 87 -9.91 0.95 7.37
C THR A 87 -8.44 0.54 7.56
N ILE A 88 -8.11 -0.71 7.24
CA ILE A 88 -6.73 -1.23 7.31
C ILE A 88 -5.85 -0.56 6.26
N ILE A 89 -6.33 -0.47 5.01
CA ILE A 89 -5.57 0.10 3.89
C ILE A 89 -5.23 1.57 4.16
N SER A 90 -6.19 2.37 4.63
CA SER A 90 -5.96 3.76 5.00
C SER A 90 -4.91 3.87 6.10
N ALA A 91 -5.00 3.05 7.16
CA ALA A 91 -4.01 3.07 8.23
C ALA A 91 -2.60 2.66 7.76
N VAL A 92 -2.51 1.71 6.82
CA VAL A 92 -1.23 1.33 6.20
C VAL A 92 -0.64 2.48 5.40
N LEU A 93 -1.46 3.19 4.61
CA LEU A 93 -1.02 4.36 3.83
C LEU A 93 -0.61 5.54 4.72
N GLU A 94 -1.32 5.76 5.83
CA GLU A 94 -0.93 6.76 6.84
C GLU A 94 0.40 6.41 7.51
N ARG A 95 0.61 5.12 7.82
CA ARG A 95 1.84 4.64 8.44
C ARG A 95 3.05 4.72 7.50
N TYR A 96 2.83 4.52 6.21
CA TYR A 96 3.86 4.57 5.17
C TYR A 96 3.56 5.73 4.24
N PRO A 97 3.91 6.97 4.60
CA PRO A 97 3.73 8.10 3.71
C PRO A 97 4.55 7.91 2.41
N PRO A 98 4.09 8.45 1.27
CA PRO A 98 4.81 8.35 0.02
C PRO A 98 6.23 8.90 0.16
N PRO A 99 7.27 8.18 -0.33
CA PRO A 99 8.63 8.71 -0.31
C PRO A 99 8.71 10.03 -1.09
N ARG A 100 9.44 11.00 -0.53
CA ARG A 100 9.73 12.25 -1.23
C ARG A 100 10.64 11.96 -2.41
N ILE A 101 10.32 12.58 -3.54
CA ILE A 101 11.20 12.54 -4.71
C ILE A 101 12.14 13.72 -4.57
N ASP A 102 13.40 13.43 -4.32
CA ASP A 102 14.45 14.42 -4.46
C ASP A 102 14.85 14.48 -5.94
N LEU A 103 14.29 15.46 -6.64
CA LEU A 103 14.75 15.86 -7.96
C LEU A 103 16.01 16.68 -7.70
N GLY A 104 17.15 16.00 -7.59
CA GLY A 104 18.42 16.53 -7.07
C GLY A 104 18.63 18.02 -7.31
N ASP A 105 19.09 18.71 -6.27
CA ASP A 105 19.31 20.15 -6.19
C ASP A 105 19.69 20.78 -7.54
N ARG A 106 18.87 21.73 -8.02
CA ARG A 106 19.17 22.53 -9.23
C ARG A 106 20.38 23.46 -9.06
N ASN A 107 21.02 23.47 -7.89
CA ASN A 107 22.18 24.30 -7.54
C ASN A 107 23.53 23.57 -7.67
N VAL A 108 23.56 22.36 -8.22
CA VAL A 108 24.82 21.74 -8.66
C VAL A 108 25.04 22.09 -10.13
N ALA A 109 25.49 23.33 -10.37
CA ALA A 109 26.04 23.82 -11.63
C ALA A 109 27.44 24.37 -11.38
#